data_AF-A0A1L8RA75-F1
#
_entry.id   AF-A0A1L8RA75-F1
#
_cell.length_a   1.000
_cell.length_b   1.000
_cell.length_c   1.000
_cell.angle_alpha   90.00
_cell.angle_beta   90.00
_cell.angle_gamma   90.00
#
_symmetry.space_group_name_H-M   'P 1'
#
loop_
_entity.id
_entity.type
_entity.pdbx_description
1 polymer ?
#
loop_
_entity_poly.entity_id
_entity_poly.type
_entity_poly.pdbx_seq_one_letter_code
_entity_poly.pdbx_strand_id
1 'polypeptide(L)'
;MTGHAEAGPYGSDIVCAGVSALAISTINGIDALAGVAPKVEANESEGGYLKMDVVSGLTQEQTNIEQILLENLLLGLQSIETENSEFIQINTITEK
;
A
#
# COMPACT_ATOMS: atom_id res chain seq x y z
N MET A 1 5.76 2.34 -2.74
CA MET A 1 6.37 1.53 -1.66
C MET A 1 7.65 0.91 -2.19
N THR A 2 8.71 0.93 -1.40
CA THR A 2 10.04 0.36 -1.72
C THR A 2 10.57 -0.36 -0.48
N GLY A 3 11.36 -1.42 -0.62
CA GLY A 3 11.99 -2.11 0.53
C GLY A 3 11.06 -3.11 1.25
N HIS A 4 9.98 -3.54 0.61
CA HIS A 4 8.98 -4.44 1.18
C HIS A 4 9.23 -5.93 0.84
N ALA A 5 10.20 -6.21 -0.02
CA ALA A 5 10.60 -7.55 -0.42
C ALA A 5 12.03 -7.85 0.05
N GLU A 6 12.40 -9.13 -0.04
CA GLU A 6 13.65 -9.70 0.47
C GLU A 6 13.74 -9.72 2.01
N ALA A 7 14.52 -10.67 2.54
CA ALA A 7 14.69 -10.83 3.97
C ALA A 7 15.69 -9.79 4.50
N GLY A 8 15.28 -9.04 5.52
CA GLY A 8 16.08 -8.00 6.16
C GLY A 8 16.77 -8.49 7.44
N PRO A 9 17.25 -7.56 8.29
CA PRO A 9 17.68 -7.89 9.64
C PRO A 9 16.57 -8.61 10.44
N TYR A 10 16.95 -9.35 11.48
CA TYR A 10 15.98 -10.06 12.33
C TYR A 10 14.83 -9.15 12.78
N GLY A 11 13.59 -9.56 12.48
CA GLY A 11 12.37 -8.78 12.75
C GLY A 11 11.82 -8.02 11.55
N SER A 12 12.67 -7.62 10.59
CA SER A 12 12.27 -6.90 9.37
C SER A 12 11.28 -7.70 8.53
N ASP A 13 11.45 -9.02 8.42
CA ASP A 13 10.61 -9.89 7.59
C ASP A 13 9.13 -9.87 8.02
N ILE A 14 8.86 -9.67 9.32
CA ILE A 14 7.49 -9.58 9.85
C ILE A 14 6.85 -8.24 9.43
N VAL A 15 7.62 -7.15 9.48
CA VAL A 15 7.17 -5.83 9.02
C VAL A 15 6.94 -5.84 7.51
N CYS A 16 7.88 -6.38 6.73
CA CYS A 16 7.77 -6.55 5.28
C CYS A 16 6.51 -7.35 4.89
N ALA A 17 6.24 -8.46 5.59
CA ALA A 17 5.01 -9.23 5.38
C ALA A 17 3.75 -8.44 5.71
N GLY A 18 3.74 -7.67 6.80
CA GLY A 18 2.63 -6.83 7.21
C GLY A 18 2.29 -5.74 6.19
N VAL A 19 3.30 -4.98 5.74
CA VAL A 19 3.10 -3.91 4.75
C VAL A 19 2.68 -4.46 3.39
N SER A 20 3.23 -5.61 2.98
CA SER A 20 2.87 -6.29 1.73
C SER A 20 1.42 -6.77 1.77
N ALA A 21 1.01 -7.41 2.87
CA ALA A 21 -0.35 -7.89 3.03
C ALA A 21 -1.37 -6.74 2.97
N LEU A 22 -1.10 -5.62 3.65
CA LEU A 22 -1.95 -4.43 3.59
C LEU A 22 -2.05 -3.87 2.16
N ALA A 23 -0.92 -3.64 1.50
CA ALA A 23 -0.90 -3.03 0.17
C ALA A 23 -1.59 -3.92 -0.88
N ILE A 24 -1.26 -5.22 -0.92
CA ILE A 24 -1.84 -6.17 -1.88
C ILE A 24 -3.33 -6.37 -1.60
N SER A 25 -3.73 -6.46 -0.32
CA SER A 25 -5.15 -6.57 0.04
C SER A 25 -5.94 -5.33 -0.38
N THR A 26 -5.36 -4.13 -0.26
CA THR A 26 -6.01 -2.89 -0.72
C THR A 26 -6.17 -2.87 -2.24
N ILE A 27 -5.14 -3.26 -3.00
CA ILE A 27 -5.20 -3.37 -4.47
C ILE A 27 -6.33 -4.34 -4.88
N ASN A 28 -6.33 -5.54 -4.30
CA ASN A 28 -7.36 -6.55 -4.58
C ASN A 28 -8.75 -6.10 -4.15
N GLY A 29 -8.85 -5.39 -3.03
CA GLY A 29 -10.10 -4.84 -2.51
C GLY A 29 -10.68 -3.78 -3.45
N ILE A 30 -9.86 -2.92 -4.05
CA ILE A 30 -10.32 -1.92 -5.00
C ILE A 30 -10.86 -2.59 -6.25
N ASP A 31 -10.17 -3.61 -6.79
CA ASP A 31 -10.67 -4.40 -7.92
C ASP A 31 -12.02 -5.07 -7.59
N ALA A 32 -12.07 -5.82 -6.48
CA ALA A 32 -13.25 -6.61 -6.13
C ALA A 32 -14.45 -5.79 -5.65
N LEU A 33 -14.23 -4.69 -4.92
CA LEU A 33 -15.29 -3.93 -4.25
C LEU A 33 -15.70 -2.68 -5.03
N ALA A 34 -14.75 -1.97 -5.65
CA ALA A 34 -15.08 -0.83 -6.52
C ALA A 34 -15.38 -1.29 -7.96
N GLY A 35 -15.02 -2.52 -8.34
CA GLY A 35 -15.17 -3.01 -9.70
C GLY A 35 -14.26 -2.27 -10.69
N VAL A 36 -13.06 -1.90 -10.22
CA VAL A 36 -12.10 -1.07 -10.94
C VAL A 36 -10.73 -1.72 -10.89
N ALA A 37 -10.17 -2.05 -12.04
CA ALA A 37 -8.80 -2.56 -12.13
C ALA A 37 -7.77 -1.44 -11.87
N PRO A 38 -7.01 -1.47 -10.75
CA PRO A 38 -5.98 -0.48 -10.47
C PRO A 38 -4.80 -0.61 -11.43
N LYS A 39 -4.11 0.49 -11.71
CA LYS A 39 -2.82 0.44 -12.43
C LYS A 39 -1.72 0.17 -11.43
N VAL A 40 -1.07 -0.98 -11.55
CA VAL A 40 -0.03 -1.43 -10.62
C VAL A 40 1.28 -1.64 -11.37
N GLU A 41 2.35 -1.10 -10.82
CA GLU A 41 3.74 -1.37 -11.21
C GLU A 41 4.43 -2.06 -10.03
N ALA A 42 5.00 -3.23 -10.28
CA ALA A 42 5.68 -4.02 -9.26
C ALA A 42 7.01 -4.59 -9.78
N ASN A 43 8.02 -4.61 -8.93
CA ASN A 43 9.30 -5.25 -9.18
C ASN A 43 9.84 -5.81 -7.86
N GLU A 44 10.01 -7.11 -7.75
CA GLU A 44 10.46 -7.77 -6.51
C GLU A 44 11.99 -7.70 -6.29
N SER A 45 12.75 -7.21 -7.27
CA SER A 45 14.21 -7.10 -7.17
C SER A 45 14.63 -5.88 -6.36
N GLU A 46 15.85 -5.89 -5.84
CA GLU A 46 16.46 -4.73 -5.16
C GLU A 46 15.64 -4.27 -3.94
N GLY A 47 15.13 -5.23 -3.15
CA GLY A 47 14.31 -4.97 -1.96
C GLY A 47 12.83 -4.67 -2.27
N GLY A 48 12.40 -4.77 -3.53
CA GLY A 48 11.00 -4.69 -3.90
C GLY A 48 10.47 -3.27 -4.09
N TYR A 49 9.69 -3.08 -5.14
CA TYR A 49 8.97 -1.86 -5.51
C TYR A 49 7.52 -2.19 -5.81
N LEU A 50 6.61 -1.39 -5.26
CA LEU A 50 5.18 -1.45 -5.54
C LEU A 50 4.62 -0.04 -5.64
N LYS A 51 4.04 0.29 -6.78
CA LYS A 51 3.32 1.55 -7.03
C LYS A 51 1.94 1.22 -7.56
N MET A 52 0.94 1.95 -7.05
CA MET A 52 -0.41 1.93 -7.56
C MET A 52 -0.86 3.37 -7.83
N ASP A 53 -1.45 3.58 -9.00
CA ASP A 53 -2.04 4.87 -9.38
C ASP A 53 -3.57 4.80 -9.22
N VAL A 54 -4.16 5.87 -8.66
CA VAL A 54 -5.61 6.04 -8.56
C VAL A 54 -6.26 6.09 -9.94
N VAL A 55 -7.49 5.58 -10.05
CA VAL A 55 -8.18 5.51 -11.33
C VAL A 55 -9.02 6.76 -11.56
N SER A 56 -8.84 7.38 -12.73
CA SER A 56 -9.63 8.54 -13.15
C SER A 56 -10.97 8.13 -13.80
N GLY A 57 -12.00 8.96 -13.66
CA GLY A 57 -13.28 8.77 -14.35
C GLY A 57 -14.23 7.77 -13.67
N LEU A 58 -14.01 7.50 -12.39
CA LEU A 58 -14.87 6.65 -11.57
C LEU A 58 -16.21 7.34 -11.24
N THR A 59 -17.25 6.53 -11.02
CA THR A 59 -18.49 7.01 -10.40
C THR A 59 -18.25 7.42 -8.95
N GLN A 60 -19.15 8.20 -8.36
CA GLN A 60 -19.01 8.61 -6.96
C GLN A 60 -18.91 7.42 -5.98
N GLU A 61 -19.67 6.35 -6.23
CA GLU A 61 -19.65 5.15 -5.40
C GLU A 61 -18.28 4.46 -5.47
N GLN A 62 -17.76 4.27 -6.67
CA GLN A 62 -16.45 3.66 -6.90
C GLN A 62 -15.31 4.49 -6.29
N THR A 63 -15.35 5.82 -6.48
CA THR A 63 -14.41 6.75 -5.84
C THR A 63 -14.46 6.62 -4.33
N ASN A 64 -15.65 6.57 -3.73
CA ASN A 64 -15.78 6.44 -2.28
C ASN A 64 -15.16 5.13 -1.77
N ILE A 65 -15.41 4.00 -2.45
CA ILE A 65 -14.85 2.71 -2.07
C ILE A 65 -13.32 2.72 -2.21
N GLU A 66 -12.80 3.23 -3.34
CA GLU A 66 -11.36 3.34 -3.56
C GLU A 66 -10.68 4.18 -2.46
N GLN A 67 -11.22 5.36 -2.17
CA GLN A 67 -10.67 6.26 -1.16
C GLN A 67 -10.74 5.69 0.25
N ILE A 68 -11.83 5.01 0.63
CA ILE A 68 -11.93 4.35 1.94
C ILE A 68 -10.87 3.27 2.09
N LEU A 69 -10.61 2.47 1.05
CA LEU A 69 -9.60 1.41 1.09
C LEU A 69 -8.18 1.97 1.13
N LEU A 70 -7.91 3.07 0.43
CA LEU A 70 -6.63 3.78 0.47
C LEU A 70 -6.39 4.45 1.83
N GLU A 71 -7.41 5.07 2.43
CA GLU A 71 -7.32 5.65 3.77
C GLU A 71 -7.09 4.55 4.82
N ASN A 72 -7.79 3.42 4.69
CA ASN A 72 -7.57 2.26 5.57
C ASN A 72 -6.15 1.67 5.42
N LEU A 73 -5.59 1.66 4.21
CA LEU A 73 -4.19 1.30 3.99
C LEU A 73 -3.26 2.24 4.74
N LEU A 74 -3.46 3.56 4.61
CA LEU A 74 -2.63 4.56 5.29
C LEU A 74 -2.67 4.38 6.81
N LEU A 75 -3.87 4.23 7.38
CA LEU A 75 -4.04 3.98 8.83
C LEU A 75 -3.32 2.71 9.28
N GLY A 76 -3.41 1.63 8.50
CA GLY A 76 -2.73 0.37 8.80
C GLY A 76 -1.21 0.51 8.77
N LEU A 77 -0.67 1.18 7.75
CA LEU A 77 0.77 1.44 7.64
C LEU A 77 1.27 2.32 8.79
N GLN A 78 0.56 3.40 9.13
CA GLN A 78 0.91 4.29 10.26
C GLN A 78 0.88 3.56 11.61
N SER A 79 -0.01 2.60 11.77
CA SER A 79 -0.06 1.75 12.96
C SER A 79 1.20 0.87 13.07
N ILE A 80 1.65 0.27 11.95
CA ILE A 80 2.90 -0.50 11.91
C ILE A 80 4.10 0.42 12.20
N GLU A 81 4.15 1.61 11.60
CA GLU A 81 5.23 2.59 11.81
C GLU A 81 5.36 3.02 13.26
N THR A 82 4.23 3.21 13.97
CA THR A 82 4.23 3.60 15.39
C THR A 82 4.98 2.59 16.26
N GLU A 83 4.91 1.30 15.92
CA GLU A 83 5.55 0.22 16.69
C GLU A 83 6.92 -0.20 16.13
N ASN A 84 7.23 0.14 14.87
CA ASN A 84 8.37 -0.39 14.11
C ASN A 84 9.09 0.70 13.28
N SER A 85 9.18 1.92 13.81
CA SER A 85 9.74 3.10 13.11
C SER A 85 11.18 2.93 12.60
N GLU A 86 11.92 1.95 13.10
CA GLU A 86 13.25 1.58 12.62
C GLU A 86 13.24 0.81 11.28
N PHE A 87 12.09 0.25 10.88
CA PHE A 87 11.95 -0.61 9.69
C PHE A 87 11.08 -0.01 8.59
N ILE A 88 10.19 0.95 8.91
CA ILE A 88 9.27 1.57 7.97
C ILE A 88 9.26 3.09 8.16
N GLN A 89 9.12 3.81 7.05
CA GLN A 89 8.88 5.25 7.03
C GLN A 89 7.75 5.58 6.06
N ILE A 90 6.84 6.44 6.48
CA ILE A 90 5.69 6.89 5.68
C ILE A 90 5.79 8.39 5.44
N ASN A 91 5.63 8.79 4.17
CA ASN A 91 5.64 10.19 3.76
C ASN A 91 4.37 10.50 2.96
N THR A 92 3.59 11.48 3.43
CA THR A 92 2.45 12.02 2.68
C THR A 92 2.86 13.31 1.99
N ILE A 93 2.78 13.32 0.66
CA ILE A 93 3.15 14.47 -0.16
C ILE A 93 1.87 15.08 -0.72
N THR A 94 1.67 16.38 -0.49
CA THR A 94 0.57 17.15 -1.08
C THR A 94 1.15 18.05 -2.16
N GLU A 95 0.79 17.80 -3.42
CA GLU A 95 1.11 18.73 -4.51
C GLU A 95 0.21 19.97 -4.39
N LYS A 96 0.82 21.16 -4.46
CA LYS A 96 0.13 22.45 -4.40
C LYS A 96 -0.37 22.92 -5.76
#